data_AF-A0A8H7UKB2-F1
#
_entry.id   AF-A0A8H7UKB2-F1
#
_cell.length_a   1.000
_cell.length_b   1.000
_cell.length_c   1.000
_cell.angle_alpha   90.00
_cell.angle_beta   90.00
_cell.angle_gamma   90.00
#
_symmetry.space_group_name_H-M   'P 1'
#
loop_
_entity.id
_entity.type
_entity.pdbx_description
1 polymer ?
#
loop_
_entity_poly.entity_id
_entity_poly.type
_entity_poly.pdbx_seq_one_letter_code
_entity_poly.pdbx_strand_id
1 'polypeptide(L)'
;MDNIPVIDFGAFDSDPTAVAKAIREACETIGFFFLKNVGIPQPEIDQVFELGKEYFDQPVEQKQKQEIQANNVGYSALHREV
;
A
#
# COMPACT_ATOMS: atom_id res chain seq x y z
N MET A 1 10.44 -5.19 21.26
CA MET A 1 9.87 -4.96 19.92
C MET A 1 9.41 -3.53 19.93
N ASP A 2 10.00 -2.68 19.10
CA ASP A 2 9.54 -1.31 18.95
C ASP A 2 8.13 -1.35 18.36
N ASN A 3 7.16 -0.74 19.04
CA ASN A 3 5.79 -0.69 18.55
C ASN A 3 5.74 0.28 17.36
N ILE A 4 5.43 -0.22 16.17
CA ILE A 4 5.24 0.60 14.97
C ILE A 4 4.06 1.56 15.23
N PRO A 5 4.24 2.89 15.09
CA PRO A 5 3.21 3.86 15.43
C PRO A 5 2.02 3.76 14.49
N VAL A 6 0.82 3.90 15.05
CA VAL A 6 -0.43 4.03 14.30
C VAL A 6 -0.90 5.48 14.41
N ILE A 7 -0.87 6.20 13.29
CA ILE A 7 -1.20 7.62 13.22
C ILE A 7 -2.63 7.77 12.71
N ASP A 8 -3.43 8.58 13.42
CA ASP A 8 -4.81 8.90 13.02
C ASP A 8 -4.81 10.02 11.98
N PHE A 9 -5.04 9.67 10.72
CA PHE A 9 -5.09 10.64 9.63
C PHE A 9 -6.43 11.40 9.60
N GLY A 10 -7.46 10.91 10.28
CA GLY A 10 -8.77 11.59 10.34
C GLY A 10 -8.70 12.95 11.03
N ALA A 11 -7.67 13.20 11.83
CA ALA A 11 -7.41 14.50 12.45
C ALA A 11 -6.81 15.54 11.48
N PHE A 12 -6.39 15.13 10.27
CA PHE A 12 -5.64 15.98 9.35
C PHE A 12 -6.41 17.26 8.95
N ASP A 13 -7.72 17.17 8.74
CA ASP A 13 -8.54 18.33 8.39
C ASP A 13 -8.65 19.34 9.55
N SER A 14 -8.54 18.86 10.80
CA SER A 14 -8.66 19.68 12.02
C SER A 14 -7.32 20.20 12.55
N ASP A 15 -6.26 19.41 12.45
CA ASP A 15 -4.92 19.73 12.92
C ASP A 15 -3.85 19.04 12.04
N PRO A 16 -3.60 19.59 10.83
CA PRO A 16 -2.63 19.01 9.92
C PRO A 16 -1.19 19.08 10.47
N THR A 17 -0.91 20.00 11.40
CA THR A 17 0.43 20.18 11.97
C THR A 17 0.76 19.06 12.94
N ALA A 18 -0.17 18.66 13.80
CA ALA A 18 0.03 17.52 14.69
C ALA A 18 0.21 16.21 13.92
N VAL A 19 -0.60 15.96 12.89
CA VAL A 19 -0.48 14.76 12.04
C VAL A 19 0.87 14.74 11.31
N ALA A 20 1.28 15.85 10.70
CA ALA A 20 2.58 15.96 10.04
C ALA A 20 3.76 15.74 11.00
N LYS A 21 3.68 16.26 12.23
CA LYS A 21 4.70 16.05 13.26
C LYS A 21 4.81 14.56 13.64
N ALA A 22 3.69 13.88 13.85
CA ALA A 22 3.68 12.46 14.17
C ALA A 22 4.28 11.60 13.03
N ILE A 23 3.96 11.92 11.77
CA ILE A 23 4.54 11.25 10.60
C ILE A 23 6.06 11.48 10.55
N ARG A 24 6.51 12.72 10.75
CA ARG A 24 7.95 13.05 10.77
C ARG A 24 8.68 12.27 11.86
N GLU A 25 8.15 12.24 13.07
CA GLU A 25 8.75 11.49 14.18
C GLU A 25 8.86 9.99 13.88
N ALA A 26 7.82 9.39 13.30
CA ALA A 26 7.85 7.99 12.90
C ALA A 26 8.91 7.71 11.81
N CYS A 27 9.02 8.59 10.81
CA CYS A 27 10.05 8.50 9.77
C CYS A 27 11.48 8.65 10.32
N GLU A 28 11.70 9.55 11.27
CA GLU A 28 13.05 9.84 11.82
C GLU A 28 13.53 8.78 12.83
N THR A 29 12.63 8.00 13.43
CA THR A 29 12.96 7.06 14.51
C THR A 29 12.87 5.60 14.08
N ILE A 30 11.73 5.17 13.53
CA ILE A 30 11.47 3.76 13.17
C ILE A 30 11.58 3.57 11.65
N GLY A 31 11.29 4.60 10.87
CA GLY A 31 11.21 4.53 9.41
C GLY A 31 9.90 3.92 8.88
N PHE A 32 8.98 3.55 9.76
CA PHE A 32 7.69 2.93 9.43
C PHE A 32 6.56 3.43 10.34
N PHE A 33 5.34 3.45 9.82
CA PHE A 33 4.10 3.75 10.54
C PHE A 33 2.90 3.12 9.82
N PHE A 34 1.79 2.97 10.54
CA PHE A 34 0.47 2.72 9.96
C PHE A 34 -0.36 4.00 9.98
N LEU A 35 -1.23 4.17 8.97
CA LEU A 35 -2.27 5.19 8.98
C LEU A 35 -3.63 4.54 9.19
N LYS A 36 -4.49 5.18 9.99
CA LYS A 36 -5.93 4.87 10.07
C LYS A 36 -6.75 6.11 9.71
N ASN A 37 -8.03 5.90 9.39
CA ASN A 37 -8.98 6.97 9.03
C ASN A 37 -8.50 7.85 7.85
N VAL A 38 -7.89 7.24 6.83
CA VAL A 38 -7.36 7.92 5.64
C VAL A 38 -8.43 8.33 4.61
N GLY A 39 -9.70 7.97 4.85
CA GLY A 39 -10.82 8.32 3.98
C GLY A 39 -11.03 7.38 2.78
N ILE A 40 -10.29 6.26 2.69
CA ILE A 40 -10.54 5.22 1.68
C ILE A 40 -11.68 4.31 2.17
N PRO A 41 -12.80 4.19 1.43
CA PRO A 41 -13.90 3.31 1.81
C PRO A 41 -13.48 1.84 1.82
N GLN A 42 -13.92 1.08 2.84
CA GLN A 42 -13.65 -0.36 2.94
C GLN A 42 -14.06 -1.15 1.68
N PRO A 43 -15.21 -0.88 1.02
CA PRO A 43 -15.57 -1.60 -0.20
C PRO A 43 -14.58 -1.42 -1.37
N GLU A 44 -13.90 -0.28 -1.47
CA GLU A 44 -12.88 -0.07 -2.52
C GLU A 44 -11.63 -0.91 -2.24
N ILE A 45 -11.24 -1.01 -0.97
CA ILE A 45 -10.14 -1.88 -0.53
C ILE A 45 -10.48 -3.34 -0.85
N ASP A 46 -11.68 -3.78 -0.47
CA ASP A 46 -12.15 -5.15 -0.70
C ASP A 46 -12.17 -5.48 -2.19
N GLN A 47 -12.64 -4.55 -3.04
CA GLN A 47 -12.66 -4.69 -4.49
C GLN A 47 -11.26 -4.85 -5.08
N VAL A 48 -10.27 -4.08 -4.62
CA VAL A 48 -8.87 -4.21 -5.10
C VAL A 48 -8.31 -5.60 -4.78
N PHE A 49 -8.58 -6.12 -3.58
CA PHE A 49 -8.16 -7.48 -3.21
C PHE A 49 -8.88 -8.57 -4.01
N GLU A 50 -10.17 -8.40 -4.31
CA GLU A 50 -10.94 -9.31 -5.16
C GLU A 50 -10.37 -9.34 -6.59
N LEU A 51 -10.17 -8.18 -7.21
CA LEU A 51 -9.57 -8.06 -8.53
C LEU A 51 -8.17 -8.67 -8.59
N GLY A 52 -7.38 -8.51 -7.52
CA GLY A 52 -6.06 -9.15 -7.40
C GLY A 52 -6.16 -10.67 -7.45
N LYS A 53 -7.08 -11.27 -6.67
CA LYS A 53 -7.31 -12.73 -6.69
C LYS A 53 -7.75 -13.20 -8.06
N GLU A 54 -8.76 -12.57 -8.64
CA GLU A 54 -9.28 -12.90 -9.98
C GLU A 54 -8.18 -12.84 -11.05
N TYR A 55 -7.32 -11.82 -10.98
CA TYR A 55 -6.18 -11.70 -11.90
C TYR A 55 -5.17 -12.82 -11.71
N PHE A 56 -4.76 -13.10 -10.47
CA PHE A 56 -3.74 -14.11 -10.20
C PHE A 56 -4.22 -15.55 -10.38
N ASP A 57 -5.53 -15.81 -10.33
CA ASP A 57 -6.16 -17.10 -10.64
C ASP A 57 -6.15 -17.44 -12.15
N GLN A 58 -5.84 -16.47 -13.02
CA GLN A 58 -5.69 -16.72 -14.46
C GLN A 58 -4.47 -17.60 -14.78
N PRO A 59 -4.49 -18.33 -15.92
CA PRO A 59 -3.33 -19.06 -16.41
C PRO A 59 -2.10 -18.18 -16.53
N VAL A 60 -0.91 -18.74 -16.27
CA VAL A 60 0.36 -18.02 -16.29
C VAL A 60 0.61 -17.37 -17.65
N GLU A 61 0.24 -18.04 -18.73
CA GLU A 61 0.40 -17.58 -20.11
C GLU A 61 -0.42 -16.31 -20.40
N GLN A 62 -1.54 -16.10 -19.68
CA GLN A 62 -2.34 -14.88 -19.81
C GLN A 62 -1.67 -13.72 -19.08
N LYS A 63 -1.18 -13.95 -17.87
CA LYS A 63 -0.49 -12.94 -17.05
C LYS A 63 0.84 -12.50 -17.69
N GLN A 64 1.57 -13.42 -18.30
CA GLN A 64 2.81 -13.15 -19.05
C GLN A 64 2.62 -12.24 -20.27
N LYS A 65 1.40 -12.07 -20.79
CA LYS A 65 1.15 -11.07 -21.84
C LYS A 65 1.29 -9.62 -21.34
N GLN A 66 1.25 -9.44 -20.03
CA GLN A 66 1.34 -8.14 -19.36
C GLN A 66 2.65 -8.02 -18.57
N GLU A 67 3.76 -8.58 -19.07
CA GLU A 67 5.06 -8.52 -18.37
C GLU A 67 5.49 -7.10 -17.98
N ILE A 68 6.17 -7.00 -16.84
CA ILE A 68 6.72 -5.75 -16.32
C ILE A 68 7.61 -5.06 -17.37
N GLN A 69 7.36 -3.77 -17.57
CA GLN A 69 8.10 -2.94 -18.54
C GLN A 69 9.11 -2.02 -17.83
N ALA A 70 9.89 -1.27 -18.60
CA ALA A 70 10.92 -0.35 -18.08
C ALA A 70 10.37 0.76 -17.15
N ASN A 71 9.06 0.98 -17.13
CA ASN A 71 8.38 1.89 -16.21
C ASN A 71 7.91 1.20 -14.91
N ASN A 72 8.33 -0.04 -14.65
CA ASN A 72 7.94 -0.87 -13.51
C ASN A 72 6.42 -1.14 -13.41
N VAL A 73 5.72 -1.16 -14.54
CA VAL A 73 4.30 -1.53 -14.61
C VAL A 73 4.15 -2.86 -15.33
N GLY A 74 3.40 -3.78 -14.73
CA GLY A 74 3.06 -5.08 -15.30
C GLY A 74 3.25 -6.23 -14.31
N TYR A 75 3.11 -7.46 -14.80
CA TYR A 75 3.25 -8.71 -14.09
C TYR A 75 4.73 -9.11 -13.94
N SER A 76 5.13 -9.35 -12.69
CA SER A 76 6.39 -10.03 -12.37
C SER A 76 6.11 -11.49 -12.05
N ALA A 77 6.81 -12.40 -12.74
CA ALA A 77 6.67 -13.83 -12.47
C ALA A 77 7.45 -14.21 -11.21
N LEU A 78 6.98 -15.27 -10.54
CA LEU A 78 7.69 -15.84 -9.39
C LEU A 78 9.14 -16.19 -9.79
N HIS A 79 10.10 -15.84 -8.93
CA HIS A 79 11.55 -16.03 -9.14
C HIS A 79 12.19 -15.19 -10.26
N ARG A 80 11.56 -14.09 -10.69
CA ARG A 80 12.10 -13.18 -11.71
C ARG A 80 12.70 -11.88 -11.16
N GLU A 81 12.56 -11.62 -9.86
CA GLU A 81 13.21 -10.47 -9.22
C GLU A 81 14.72 -10.74 -9.14
N VAL A 82 15.51 -9.85 -9.77
CA VAL A 82 16.98 -9.83 -9.76
C VAL A 82 17.45 -8.62 -8.98
#